data_AF-A0A3P7RIZ1-F1
#
_entry.id   AF-A0A3P7RIZ1-F1
#
_cell.length_a   1.000
_cell.length_b   1.000
_cell.length_c   1.000
_cell.angle_alpha   90.00
_cell.angle_beta   90.00
_cell.angle_gamma   90.00
#
_symmetry.space_group_name_H-M   'P 1'
#
loop_
_entity.id
_entity.type
_entity.pdbx_description
1 polymer ?
#
loop_
_entity_poly.entity_id
_entity_poly.type
_entity_poly.pdbx_seq_one_letter_code
_entity_poly.pdbx_strand_id
1 'polypeptide(L)'
;MVVHDATICTDYILHRVLHMLHRHRQIPSTLVLNKVDLVKQRDLIQKPTYKCSWGETKALFANIKGWSNFQAVFFVSALTGEGIENVRNYLCELSLQKVFLNTC
;
A
#
# COMPACT_ATOMS: atom_id res chain seq x y z
N MET A 1 2.18 2.14 -8.72
CA MET A 1 2.45 2.12 -7.26
C MET A 1 2.21 3.52 -6.71
N VAL A 2 1.52 3.64 -5.59
CA VAL A 2 1.23 4.91 -4.89
C VAL A 2 1.96 4.88 -3.55
N VAL A 3 2.81 5.87 -3.29
CA VAL A 3 3.51 6.00 -2.01
C VAL A 3 2.87 7.16 -1.24
N HIS A 4 2.47 6.90 -0.01
CA HIS A 4 1.92 7.89 0.91
C HIS A 4 2.73 7.90 2.19
N ASP A 5 2.87 9.07 2.80
CA ASP A 5 3.58 9.25 4.06
C ASP A 5 2.62 8.94 5.22
N ALA A 6 2.91 7.89 6.00
CA ALA A 6 2.07 7.43 7.10
C ALA A 6 2.00 8.42 8.28
N THR A 7 2.89 9.43 8.33
CA THR A 7 2.85 10.48 9.35
C THR A 7 1.85 11.59 9.02
N ILE A 8 1.37 11.65 7.78
CA ILE A 8 0.42 12.66 7.35
C ILE A 8 -0.99 12.25 7.82
N CYS A 9 -1.54 13.02 8.76
CA CYS A 9 -2.87 12.79 9.33
C CYS A 9 -4.03 13.25 8.43
N THR A 10 -3.80 13.52 7.13
CA THR A 10 -4.88 13.98 6.27
C THR A 10 -5.84 12.84 5.96
N ASP A 11 -7.13 13.15 5.94
CA ASP A 11 -8.18 12.17 5.72
C ASP A 11 -8.19 11.57 4.28
N TYR A 12 -7.28 11.95 3.38
CA TYR A 12 -7.32 11.53 1.99
C TYR A 12 -5.92 11.34 1.42
N ILE A 13 -5.81 10.34 0.53
CA ILE A 13 -4.77 10.35 -0.51
C ILE A 13 -4.96 11.64 -1.32
N LEU A 14 -3.87 12.29 -1.72
CA LEU A 14 -3.89 13.55 -2.47
C LEU A 14 -4.95 13.49 -3.60
N HIS A 15 -5.87 14.46 -3.63
CA HIS A 15 -7.03 14.49 -4.54
C HIS A 15 -6.69 14.19 -6.01
N ARG A 16 -5.54 14.68 -6.52
CA ARG A 16 -5.09 14.40 -7.90
C ARG A 16 -4.77 12.92 -8.12
N VAL A 17 -4.16 12.26 -7.14
CA VAL A 17 -3.86 10.82 -7.20
C VAL A 17 -5.16 10.03 -7.14
N LEU A 18 -6.10 10.39 -6.27
CA LEU A 18 -7.43 9.78 -6.24
C LEU A 18 -8.15 9.92 -7.58
N HIS A 19 -8.13 11.11 -8.20
CA HIS A 19 -8.71 11.32 -9.52
C HIS A 19 -8.11 10.37 -10.57
N MET A 20 -6.78 10.23 -10.60
CA MET A 20 -6.10 9.31 -11.51
C MET A 20 -6.48 7.85 -11.26
N LEU A 21 -6.56 7.42 -10.00
CA LEU A 21 -6.94 6.05 -9.64
C LEU A 21 -8.38 5.71 -10.03
N HIS A 22 -9.31 6.66 -9.91
CA HIS A 22 -10.68 6.47 -10.38
C HIS A 22 -10.77 6.47 -11.91
N ARG A 23 -10.02 7.36 -12.58
CA ARG A 23 -9.99 7.45 -14.05
C ARG A 23 -9.41 6.21 -14.71
N HIS A 24 -8.41 5.58 -14.08
CA HIS A 24 -7.72 4.41 -14.59
C HIS A 24 -7.95 3.17 -13.73
N ARG A 25 -9.22 2.87 -13.42
CA ARG A 25 -9.60 1.80 -12.49
C ARG A 25 -9.11 0.40 -12.93
N GLN A 26 -8.92 0.20 -14.23
CA GLN A 26 -8.40 -1.03 -14.81
C GLN A 26 -6.91 -1.26 -14.54
N ILE A 27 -6.16 -0.22 -14.15
CA ILE A 27 -4.74 -0.35 -13.88
C ILE A 27 -4.56 -0.82 -12.44
N PRO A 28 -3.99 -2.03 -12.25
CA PRO A 28 -3.72 -2.53 -10.91
C PRO A 28 -2.76 -1.59 -10.18
N SER A 29 -3.16 -1.13 -9.00
CA SER A 29 -2.33 -0.24 -8.19
C SER A 29 -2.14 -0.80 -6.79
N THR A 30 -0.97 -0.51 -6.23
CA THR A 30 -0.51 -0.91 -4.90
C THR A 30 -0.27 0.34 -4.08
N LEU A 31 -0.70 0.35 -2.82
CA LEU A 31 -0.45 1.42 -1.87
C LEU A 31 0.74 1.06 -0.98
N VAL A 32 1.65 2.01 -0.78
CA VAL A 32 2.79 1.91 0.13
C VAL A 32 2.71 3.06 1.12
N LEU A 33 2.60 2.74 2.39
CA LEU A 33 2.58 3.68 3.50
C LEU A 33 4.00 3.73 4.08
N ASN A 34 4.72 4.82 3.78
CA ASN A 34 6.11 5.04 4.14
C ASN A 34 6.25 5.81 5.46
N LYS A 35 7.45 5.80 6.06
CA LYS A 35 7.78 6.45 7.34
C LYS A 35 7.05 5.87 8.56
N VAL A 36 6.76 4.58 8.53
CA VAL A 36 6.09 3.89 9.65
C VAL A 36 6.93 3.89 10.93
N ASP A 37 8.24 4.11 10.82
CA ASP A 37 9.15 4.26 11.93
C ASP A 37 8.80 5.45 12.84
N LEU A 38 8.16 6.49 12.29
CA LEU A 38 7.74 7.71 12.99
C LEU A 38 6.31 7.65 13.53
N VAL A 39 5.56 6.57 13.26
CA VAL A 39 4.17 6.43 13.73
C VAL A 39 4.16 6.05 15.20
N LYS A 40 3.54 6.90 16.02
CA LYS A 40 3.54 6.78 17.49
C LYS A 40 2.76 5.55 18.02
N GLN A 41 1.73 5.10 17.31
CA GLN A 41 0.98 3.88 17.63
C GLN A 41 1.46 2.73 16.74
N ARG A 42 2.46 1.97 17.20
CA ARG A 42 3.01 0.82 16.45
C ARG A 42 2.17 -0.44 16.55
N ASP A 43 1.31 -0.60 17.56
CA ASP A 43 0.44 -1.78 17.75
C ASP A 43 -0.49 -2.00 16.55
N LEU A 44 -0.78 -0.89 15.87
CA LEU A 44 -1.55 -0.77 14.66
C LEU A 44 -0.80 -1.29 13.41
N ILE A 45 0.54 -1.23 13.41
CA ILE A 45 1.42 -1.58 12.29
C ILE A 45 2.04 -2.98 12.43
N GLN A 46 2.05 -3.56 13.63
CA GLN A 46 2.70 -4.85 13.91
C GLN A 46 2.06 -6.07 13.23
N LYS A 47 0.84 -5.96 12.70
CA LYS A 47 0.27 -7.06 11.92
C LYS A 47 0.91 -7.10 10.52
N PRO A 48 1.46 -8.24 10.08
CA PRO A 48 1.94 -8.38 8.71
C PRO A 48 0.81 -8.07 7.72
N THR A 49 1.00 -7.02 6.92
CA THR A 49 -0.04 -6.45 6.04
C THR A 49 -0.55 -7.44 5.00
N TYR A 50 0.30 -8.38 4.58
CA TYR A 50 -0.06 -9.46 3.66
C TYR A 50 -1.00 -10.52 4.28
N LYS A 51 -1.27 -10.46 5.59
CA LYS A 51 -2.25 -11.29 6.31
C LYS A 51 -3.47 -10.52 6.81
N CYS A 52 -3.55 -9.21 6.60
CA CYS A 52 -4.68 -8.40 7.05
C CYS A 52 -5.63 -8.07 5.92
N SER A 53 -6.92 -8.26 6.15
CA SER A 53 -7.94 -7.80 5.21
C SER A 53 -7.99 -6.26 5.21
N TRP A 54 -8.41 -5.66 4.08
CA TRP A 54 -8.65 -4.22 4.01
C TRP A 54 -9.57 -3.72 5.13
N GLY A 55 -10.51 -4.56 5.60
CA GLY A 55 -11.41 -4.28 6.72
C GLY A 55 -10.69 -4.12 8.07
N GLU A 56 -9.64 -4.88 8.34
CA GLU A 56 -8.82 -4.74 9.55
C GLU A 56 -7.93 -3.50 9.50
N THR A 57 -7.37 -3.21 8.33
CA THR A 57 -6.66 -1.95 8.08
C THR A 57 -7.59 -0.74 8.07
N LYS A 58 -8.90 -0.93 7.91
CA LYS A 58 -9.88 0.16 7.94
C LYS A 58 -10.03 0.78 9.33
N ALA A 59 -9.76 0.07 10.42
CA ALA A 59 -9.71 0.69 11.75
C ALA A 59 -8.43 1.52 11.95
N LEU A 60 -7.35 1.11 11.28
CA LEU A 60 -6.02 1.74 11.30
C LEU A 60 -5.96 3.00 10.44
N PHE A 61 -6.67 2.99 9.32
CA PHE A 61 -6.77 4.07 8.36
C PHE A 61 -8.22 4.52 8.17
N ALA A 62 -9.04 4.46 9.23
CA ALA A 62 -10.45 4.83 9.21
C ALA A 62 -10.66 6.24 8.66
N ASN A 63 -9.67 7.10 8.89
CA ASN A 63 -9.65 8.47 8.42
C ASN A 63 -9.08 8.63 7.01
N ILE A 64 -8.25 7.70 6.48
CA ILE A 64 -7.84 7.78 5.07
C ILE A 64 -8.98 7.27 4.19
N LYS A 65 -9.86 8.18 3.77
CA LYS A 65 -10.78 7.97 2.67
C LYS A 65 -9.95 7.82 1.37
N GLY A 66 -9.68 6.56 1.04
CA GLY A 66 -8.85 6.16 -0.09
C GLY A 66 -9.64 5.53 -1.25
N TRP A 67 -8.91 4.89 -2.15
CA TRP A 67 -9.45 4.10 -3.27
C TRP A 67 -9.45 2.62 -2.89
N SER A 68 -10.61 1.95 -2.90
CA SER A 68 -10.74 0.58 -2.36
C SER A 68 -10.21 -0.53 -3.26
N ASN A 69 -9.80 -0.23 -4.50
CA ASN A 69 -9.33 -1.26 -5.45
C ASN A 69 -7.79 -1.41 -5.45
N PHE A 70 -7.10 -1.00 -4.38
CA PHE A 70 -5.69 -1.36 -4.24
C PHE A 70 -5.57 -2.88 -4.10
N GLN A 71 -4.70 -3.48 -4.91
CA GLN A 71 -4.48 -4.94 -4.90
C GLN A 71 -3.68 -5.39 -3.69
N ALA A 72 -2.81 -4.52 -3.20
CA ALA A 72 -2.03 -4.75 -2.00
C ALA A 72 -1.70 -3.42 -1.32
N VAL A 73 -1.47 -3.49 -0.01
CA VAL A 73 -1.06 -2.40 0.85
C VAL A 73 0.16 -2.83 1.64
N PHE A 74 1.19 -1.99 1.69
CA PHE A 74 2.42 -2.27 2.42
C PHE A 74 2.76 -1.15 3.38
N PHE A 75 3.25 -1.50 4.56
CA PHE A 75 3.88 -0.60 5.52
C PHE A 75 5.38 -0.68 5.36
N VAL A 76 6.03 0.47 5.17
CA VAL A 76 7.48 0.52 5.01
C VAL A 76 8.10 1.67 5.77
N SER A 77 9.33 1.46 6.19
CA SER A 77 10.26 2.55 6.47
C SER A 77 11.36 2.48 5.43
N ALA A 78 11.35 3.42 4.48
CA ALA A 78 12.45 3.57 3.55
C ALA A 78 13.77 3.96 4.25
N LEU A 79 13.70 4.48 5.48
CA LEU A 79 14.87 4.83 6.28
C LEU A 79 15.52 3.61 6.94
N THR A 80 14.73 2.75 7.58
CA THR A 80 15.26 1.58 8.31
C THR A 80 15.34 0.31 7.46
N GLY A 81 14.66 0.29 6.30
CA GLY A 81 14.47 -0.89 5.48
C GLY A 81 13.31 -1.79 5.92
N GLU A 82 12.58 -1.43 6.98
CA GLU A 82 11.41 -2.17 7.45
C GLU A 82 10.36 -2.30 6.34
N GLY A 83 9.86 -3.53 6.12
CA GLY A 83 8.81 -3.83 5.14
C GLY A 83 9.23 -3.78 3.66
N ILE A 84 10.46 -3.35 3.34
CA ILE A 84 10.95 -3.21 1.95
C ILE A 84 11.02 -4.57 1.23
N GLU A 85 11.45 -5.63 1.93
CA GLU A 85 11.56 -6.97 1.34
C GLU A 85 10.19 -7.51 0.89
N ASN A 86 9.11 -7.19 1.60
CA ASN A 86 7.75 -7.60 1.23
C ASN A 86 7.31 -6.93 -0.08
N VAL A 87 7.63 -5.65 -0.24
CA VAL A 87 7.36 -4.91 -1.48
C VAL A 87 8.16 -5.49 -2.62
N ARG A 88 9.46 -5.79 -2.40
CA ARG A 88 10.33 -6.42 -3.40
C ARG A 88 9.75 -7.75 -3.87
N ASN A 89 9.43 -8.65 -2.94
CA ASN A 89 8.92 -9.98 -3.26
C ASN A 89 7.60 -9.91 -4.02
N TYR A 90 6.67 -9.05 -3.60
CA TYR A 90 5.42 -8.83 -4.32
C TYR A 90 5.63 -8.34 -5.76
N LEU A 91 6.53 -7.38 -5.96
CA LEU A 91 6.83 -6.86 -7.31
C LEU A 91 7.53 -7.92 -8.18
N CYS A 92 8.38 -8.75 -7.60
CA CYS A 92 9.00 -9.89 -8.29
C CYS A 92 7.96 -10.96 -8.68
N GLU A 93 7.03 -11.29 -7.79
CA GLU A 93 5.95 -12.24 -8.10
C GLU A 93 5.05 -11.71 -9.24
N LEU A 94 4.69 -10.42 -9.18
CA LEU A 94 3.93 -9.77 -10.24
C LEU A 94 4.65 -9.76 -11.60
N SER A 95 5.98 -9.61 -11.60
CA SER A 95 6.75 -9.64 -12.85
C SER A 95 6.82 -11.06 -13.42
N LEU A 96 7.03 -12.07 -12.58
CA LEU A 96 7.05 -13.48 -12.98
C LEU A 96 5.69 -13.96 -13.53
N GLN A 97 4.58 -13.58 -12.90
CA GLN A 97 3.24 -13.92 -13.39
C GLN A 97 2.97 -13.33 -14.79
N LYS A 98 3.43 -12.11 -15.04
CA LYS A 98 3.30 -11.48 -16.37
C LYS A 98 4.16 -12.17 -17.43
N VAL A 99 5.34 -12.67 -17.07
CA VAL A 99 6.19 -13.42 -18.00
C VAL A 99 5.48 -14.71 -18.42
N PHE A 100 4.93 -15.48 -17.48
CA PHE A 100 4.22 -16.72 -17.77
C PHE A 100 2.99 -16.54 -18.69
N LEU A 101 2.24 -15.44 -18.54
CA LEU A 101 1.08 -15.14 -19.40
C LEU A 101 1.47 -14.72 -20.82
N ASN A 102 2.71 -14.26 -21.04
CA ASN A 102 3.18 -13.79 -22.35
C ASN A 102 3.96 -14.84 -23.14
N THR A 103 4.23 -16.01 -22.57
CA THR A 103 5.00 -17.11 -23.21
C THR A 103 4.16 -18.33 -23.58
N CYS A 104 2.83 -18.27 -23.42
CA CYS A 104 1.90 -19.33 -23.83
C CYS A 104 1.11 -18.91 -25.07
#